data_AF-A0A2N1PDN0-F1
#
_entry.id   AF-A0A2N1PDN0-F1
#
_cell.length_a   1.000
_cell.length_b   1.000
_cell.length_c   1.000
_cell.angle_alpha   90.00
_cell.angle_beta   90.00
_cell.angle_gamma   90.00
#
_symmetry.space_group_name_H-M   'P 1'
#
loop_
_entity.id
_entity.type
_entity.pdbx_description
1 polymer ?
#
loop_
_entity_poly.entity_id
_entity_poly.type
_entity_poly.pdbx_seq_one_letter_code
_entity_poly.pdbx_strand_id
1 'polypeptide(L)' 'MAEVLGVQPSTIYQWTHQGYIPHIKIGKFVRFKEKDVEKWVEKKVNNGRETKKIDLRMIESYNRL' A
#
# COMPACT_ATOMS: atom_id res chain seq x y z
N MET A 1 10.62 -6.63 2.88
CA MET A 1 9.38 -6.34 2.12
C MET A 1 8.30 -5.70 2.98
N ALA A 2 7.90 -6.33 4.08
CA ALA A 2 6.89 -5.79 5.00
C ALA A 2 7.25 -4.37 5.49
N GLU A 3 8.49 -4.18 5.97
CA GLU A 3 9.01 -2.86 6.40
C GLU A 3 9.02 -1.83 5.27
N VAL A 4 9.52 -2.21 4.09
CA VAL A 4 9.59 -1.34 2.89
C VAL A 4 8.20 -0.82 2.48
N LEU A 5 7.17 -1.65 2.63
CA LEU A 5 5.79 -1.27 2.30
C LEU A 5 5.02 -0.67 3.50
N GLY A 6 5.60 -0.67 4.70
CA GLY A 6 4.92 -0.24 5.92
C GLY A 6 3.68 -1.09 6.27
N VAL A 7 3.68 -2.39 5.94
CA VAL A 7 2.56 -3.30 6.23
C VAL A 7 2.99 -4.49 7.06
N GLN A 8 2.05 -5.16 7.71
CA GLN A 8 2.34 -6.35 8.49
C GLN A 8 2.78 -7.53 7.60
N PRO A 9 3.69 -8.41 8.07
CA PRO A 9 4.11 -9.59 7.31
C PRO A 9 2.95 -10.52 6.93
N SER A 10 1.94 -10.64 7.81
CA SER A 10 0.71 -11.41 7.55
C SER A 10 -0.01 -10.93 6.29
N THR A 11 -0.11 -9.62 6.09
CA THR A 11 -0.68 -9.00 4.91
C THR A 11 0.10 -9.36 3.64
N ILE A 12 1.44 -9.34 3.71
CA ILE A 12 2.29 -9.76 2.58
C ILE A 12 2.04 -11.24 2.22
N TYR A 13 1.95 -12.12 3.21
CA TYR A 13 1.64 -13.53 2.98
C TYR A 13 0.25 -13.70 2.37
N GLN A 14 -0.76 -13.01 2.87
CA GLN A 14 -2.11 -13.04 2.31
C GLN A 14 -2.11 -12.59 0.84
N TRP A 15 -1.48 -11.46 0.52
CA TRP A 15 -1.37 -10.97 -0.86
C TRP A 15 -0.62 -11.94 -1.76
N THR A 16 0.39 -12.62 -1.24
CA THR A 16 1.12 -13.66 -1.98
C THR A 16 0.21 -14.84 -2.31
N HIS A 17 -0.56 -15.33 -1.33
CA HIS A 17 -1.51 -16.43 -1.55
C HIS A 17 -2.60 -16.06 -2.55
N GLN A 18 -3.03 -14.80 -2.55
CA GLN A 18 -4.02 -14.27 -3.49
C GLN A 18 -3.46 -13.94 -4.88
N GLY A 19 -2.14 -13.98 -5.07
CA GLY A 19 -1.50 -13.51 -6.32
C GLY A 19 -1.61 -11.99 -6.53
N TYR A 20 -1.89 -11.23 -5.47
CA TYR A 20 -2.14 -9.80 -5.52
C TYR A 20 -0.86 -8.95 -5.63
N ILE A 21 0.22 -9.42 -4.98
CA ILE A 21 1.55 -8.80 -5.01
C ILE A 21 2.47 -9.59 -5.97
N PRO A 22 3.29 -8.91 -6.79
CA PRO A 22 4.30 -9.58 -7.62
C PRO A 22 5.27 -10.39 -6.75
N HIS A 23 5.40 -11.68 -7.04
CA HIS A 23 6.24 -12.58 -6.27
C HIS A 23 6.77 -13.72 -7.14
N ILE A 24 7.86 -14.33 -6.70
CA ILE A 24 8.48 -15.49 -7.34
C ILE A 24 8.39 -16.66 -6.35
N LYS A 25 7.72 -17.74 -6.76
CA LYS A 25 7.70 -18.99 -5.99
C LYS A 25 8.87 -19.88 -6.39
N ILE A 26 9.66 -20.29 -5.41
CA ILE A 26 10.79 -21.23 -5.57
C ILE A 26 10.57 -22.37 -4.58
N GLY A 27 9.86 -23.41 -5.02
CA GLY A 27 9.36 -24.47 -4.15
C GLY A 27 8.48 -23.90 -3.02
N LYS A 28 8.87 -24.13 -1.76
CA LYS A 28 8.17 -23.59 -0.58
C LYS A 28 8.53 -22.13 -0.26
N PHE A 29 9.54 -21.56 -0.91
CA PHE A 29 10.00 -20.21 -0.63
C PHE A 29 9.34 -19.19 -1.55
N VAL A 30 9.12 -17.99 -1.00
CA VAL A 30 8.60 -16.83 -1.72
C VAL A 30 9.68 -15.77 -1.70
N ARG A 31 9.98 -15.22 -2.87
CA ARG A 31 10.91 -14.09 -3.04
C ARG A 31 10.19 -12.93 -3.70
N PHE A 32 10.67 -11.73 -3.38
CA PHE A 32 10.19 -10.48 -3.95
C PHE A 32 11.36 -9.79 -4.63
N LYS A 33 11.16 -9.38 -5.88
CA LYS A 33 12.12 -8.52 -6.57
C LYS A 33 11.70 -7.08 -6.30
N GLU A 34 12.55 -6.34 -5.60
CA GLU A 34 12.28 -4.97 -5.16
C GLU A 34 11.74 -4.09 -6.30
N LYS A 35 12.44 -4.05 -7.43
CA LYS A 35 12.03 -3.31 -8.64
C LYS A 35 10.62 -3.64 -9.15
N ASP A 36 10.18 -4.89 -9.02
CA ASP A 36 8.87 -5.29 -9.51
C ASP A 36 7.77 -4.85 -8.53
N VAL A 37 8.08 -4.89 -7.23
CA VAL A 37 7.15 -4.43 -6.19
C VAL A 37 7.05 -2.91 -6.20
N GLU A 38 8.16 -2.18 -6.38
CA GLU A 38 8.16 -0.71 -6.54
C GLU A 38 7.26 -0.29 -7.70
N LYS A 39 7.46 -0.86 -8.90
CA LYS A 39 6.59 -0.61 -10.06
C LYS A 39 5.13 -0.93 -9.80
N TRP A 40 4.86 -1.96 -9.00
CA TRP A 40 3.50 -2.32 -8.63
C TRP A 40 2.88 -1.30 -7.68
N VAL A 41 3.64 -0.77 -6.71
CA VAL A 41 3.19 0.31 -5.83
C VAL A 41 2.92 1.58 -6.63
N GLU A 42 3.82 1.98 -7.52
CA GLU A 42 3.66 3.16 -8.38
C GLU A 42 2.35 3.10 -9.19
N LYS A 43 2.03 1.93 -9.76
CA LYS A 43 0.79 1.72 -10.51
C LYS A 43 -0.48 1.78 -9.65
N LYS A 44 -0.36 1.66 -8.33
CA LYS A 44 -1.47 1.66 -7.38
C LYS A 44 -1.68 3.02 -6.71
N VAL A 45 -0.81 4.00 -6.97
CA VAL A 45 -0.99 5.38 -6.52
C VAL A 45 -2.29 5.91 -7.11
N ASN A 46 -3.23 6.27 -6.24
CA ASN A 46 -4.45 6.99 -6.59
C ASN A 46 -4.42 8.36 -5.91
N ASN A 47 -5.22 9.30 -6.41
CA ASN A 47 -5.32 10.67 -5.84
C ASN A 47 -6.06 10.71 -4.48
N GLY A 48 -6.07 9.60 -3.73
CA GLY A 48 -6.85 9.44 -2.52
C GLY A 48 -8.34 9.23 -2.79
N ARG A 49 -9.15 9.33 -1.73
CA ARG A 49 -10.60 9.19 -1.81
C ARG A 49 -11.22 10.52 -2.24
N GLU A 50 -11.78 10.58 -3.46
CA GLU A 50 -12.44 11.79 -3.96
C GLU A 50 -13.67 12.21 -3.13
N THR A 51 -14.31 11.24 -2.48
CA THR A 51 -15.59 11.43 -1.77
C THR A 51 -15.44 12.05 -0.38
N LYS A 52 -14.23 12.09 0.20
CA LYS A 52 -13.95 12.80 1.46
C LYS A 52 -13.11 14.04 1.17
N LYS A 53 -13.70 15.03 0.51
CA LYS A 53 -13.12 16.39 0.52
C LYS A 53 -13.38 16.97 1.89
N ILE A 54 -12.32 17.19 2.67
CA ILE A 54 -12.44 17.94 3.92
C ILE A 54 -12.86 19.36 3.53
N ASP A 55 -13.96 19.84 4.09
CA ASP A 55 -14.29 21.25 3.95
C ASP A 55 -13.25 22.06 4.71
N LEU A 56 -12.40 22.79 3.98
CA LEU A 56 -11.32 23.61 4.53
C LEU A 56 -11.86 24.61 5.57
N ARG A 57 -13.12 25.03 5.43
CA ARG A 57 -13.81 25.91 6.38
C ARG A 57 -13.94 25.29 7.78
N MET A 58 -14.05 23.96 7.90
CA MET A 58 -14.07 23.29 9.20
C MET A 58 -12.70 23.28 9.90
N ILE A 59 -11.61 23.17 9.14
CA ILE A 59 -10.25 23.17 9.72
C ILE A 59 -9.93 24.57 10.25
N GLU A 60 -10.28 25.61 9.50
CA GLU A 60 -10.05 27.00 9.91
C GLU A 60 -10.84 27.39 11.16
N SER A 61 -12.03 26.83 11.40
CA SER A 61 -12.80 27.11 12.61
C SER A 61 -12.23 26.43 13.85
N TYR A 62 -11.62 25.24 13.71
CA TYR A 62 -11.01 24.50 14.82
C TYR A 62 -9.70 25.14 15.30
N ASN A 63 -8.90 25.68 14.38
CA ASN A 63 -7.61 26.31 14.71
C ASN A 63 -7.73 27.75 15.25
N ARG A 64 -8.94 28.32 15.30
CA ARG A 64 -9.19 29.66 15.88
C ARG A 64 -9.64 29.63 17.35
N LEU A 65 -9.77 28.45 17.96
CA LEU A 65 -10.00 28.26 19.40
C LEU A 65 -8.67 28.02 20.11
#